data_AF-A0A0S7WY44-F1
#
_entry.id   AF-A0A0S7WY44-F1
#
_cell.length_a   1.000
_cell.length_b   1.000
_cell.length_c   1.000
_cell.angle_alpha   90.00
_cell.angle_beta   90.00
_cell.angle_gamma   90.00
#
_symmetry.space_group_name_H-M   'P 1'
#
loop_
_entity.id
_entity.type
_entity.pdbx_description
1 polymer ?
#
loop_
_entity_poly.entity_id
_entity_poly.type
_entity_poly.pdbx_seq_one_letter_code
_entity_poly.pdbx_strand_id
1 'polypeptide(L)'
;MIIPLILILIVTIVLGVIVFKRAKEGKRKPDYKTLYIIGISWFPLGVVFTASGSSVGIVFSAIGLGFLAAGLMNRDKWEDAKPVSDKQKKHSIILLVLGAVVFLITLLAYVIRLFEL
;
A
#
# COMPACT_ATOMS: atom_id res chain seq x y z
N MET A 1 -22.77 -5.75 3.33
CA MET A 1 -21.76 -4.71 3.66
C MET A 1 -20.82 -5.09 4.82
N ILE A 2 -21.22 -5.93 5.77
CA ILE A 2 -20.39 -6.29 6.95
C ILE A 2 -19.25 -7.26 6.61
N ILE A 3 -19.49 -8.22 5.72
CA ILE A 3 -18.51 -9.25 5.32
C ILE A 3 -17.19 -8.65 4.76
N PRO A 4 -17.18 -7.69 3.81
CA PRO A 4 -15.93 -7.11 3.31
C PRO A 4 -15.16 -6.31 4.39
N LEU A 5 -15.86 -5.67 5.33
CA LEU A 5 -15.25 -4.96 6.46
C LEU A 5 -14.52 -5.90 7.42
N ILE A 6 -15.13 -7.06 7.73
CA ILE A 6 -14.51 -8.09 8.57
C ILE A 6 -13.24 -8.64 7.88
N LEU A 7 -13.30 -8.88 6.57
CA LEU A 7 -12.16 -9.35 5.79
C LEU A 7 -10.99 -8.36 5.82
N ILE A 8 -11.25 -7.06 5.62
CA ILE A 8 -10.23 -6.00 5.70
C ILE A 8 -9.62 -5.94 7.10
N LEU A 9 -10.44 -6.02 8.16
CA LEU A 9 -9.97 -6.01 9.54
C LEU A 9 -9.04 -7.19 9.84
N ILE A 10 -9.43 -8.42 9.44
CA ILE A 10 -8.61 -9.62 9.62
C ILE A 10 -7.27 -9.48 8.90
N VAL A 11 -7.28 -9.06 7.64
CA VAL A 11 -6.05 -8.86 6.84
C VAL A 11 -5.13 -7.84 7.52
N THR A 12 -5.70 -6.73 8.02
CA THR A 12 -4.94 -5.67 8.69
C THR A 12 -4.28 -6.17 9.98
N ILE A 13 -5.02 -6.94 10.80
CA ILE A 13 -4.49 -7.54 12.03
C ILE A 13 -3.38 -8.54 11.71
N VAL A 14 -3.58 -9.43 10.73
CA VAL A 14 -2.59 -10.43 10.32
C VAL A 14 -1.31 -9.77 9.83
N LEU A 15 -1.43 -8.76 8.95
CA LEU A 15 -0.27 -7.99 8.47
C LEU A 15 0.43 -7.27 9.63
N GLY A 16 -0.31 -6.64 10.53
CA GLY A 16 0.23 -5.97 11.72
C GLY A 16 1.04 -6.92 12.61
N VAL A 17 0.53 -8.12 12.89
CA VAL A 17 1.22 -9.15 13.67
C VAL A 17 2.49 -9.64 12.97
N ILE A 18 2.46 -9.86 11.65
CA ILE A 18 3.62 -10.28 10.87
C ILE A 18 4.71 -9.19 10.90
N VAL A 19 4.33 -7.93 10.68
CA VAL A 19 5.24 -6.79 10.72
C VAL A 19 5.85 -6.64 12.11
N PHE A 20 5.05 -6.72 13.17
CA PHE A 20 5.53 -6.62 14.55
C PHE A 20 6.53 -7.72 14.91
N LYS A 21 6.24 -8.98 14.54
CA LYS A 21 7.18 -10.10 14.72
C LYS A 21 8.49 -9.85 13.98
N ARG A 22 8.43 -9.43 12.71
CA ARG A 22 9.63 -9.16 11.90
C ARG A 22 10.42 -7.95 12.37
N ALA A 23 9.75 -6.94 12.91
CA ALA A 23 10.40 -5.79 13.53
C ALA A 23 11.19 -6.22 14.78
N LYS A 24 10.62 -7.10 15.59
CA LYS A 24 11.27 -7.65 16.79
C LYS A 24 12.47 -8.54 16.48
N GLU A 25 12.46 -9.19 15.32
CA GLU A 25 13.59 -10.01 14.86
C GLU A 25 14.83 -9.18 14.44
N GLY A 26 14.73 -7.84 14.34
CA GLY A 26 15.88 -6.94 14.12
C GLY A 26 16.64 -7.12 12.79
N LYS A 27 16.23 -8.08 11.95
CA LYS A 27 16.99 -8.57 10.79
C LYS A 27 16.87 -7.71 9.53
N ARG A 28 16.03 -6.66 9.53
CA ARG A 28 15.86 -5.80 8.36
C ARG A 28 16.00 -4.34 8.74
N LYS A 29 17.09 -3.73 8.26
CA LYS A 29 17.20 -2.27 8.19
C LYS A 29 16.03 -1.75 7.33
N PRO A 30 15.32 -0.70 7.75
CA PRO A 30 14.29 -0.06 6.94
C PRO A 30 14.89 0.46 5.63
N ASP A 31 14.26 0.14 4.51
CA ASP A 31 14.62 0.74 3.22
C ASP A 31 13.94 2.10 3.11
N TYR A 32 14.66 3.14 3.52
CA TYR A 32 14.15 4.52 3.54
C TYR A 32 13.84 5.06 2.14
N LYS A 33 14.53 4.57 1.11
CA LYS A 33 14.23 4.94 -0.29
C LYS A 33 12.88 4.37 -0.70
N THR A 34 12.61 3.11 -0.35
CA THR A 34 11.29 2.49 -0.57
C THR A 34 10.19 3.20 0.25
N LEU A 35 10.46 3.60 1.50
CA LEU A 35 9.49 4.38 2.28
C LEU A 35 9.16 5.72 1.60
N TYR A 36 10.17 6.44 1.09
CA TYR A 36 9.95 7.67 0.34
C TYR A 36 9.07 7.44 -0.90
N ILE A 37 9.34 6.38 -1.67
CA ILE A 37 8.56 6.02 -2.87
C ILE A 37 7.10 5.66 -2.51
N ILE A 38 6.88 4.93 -1.41
CA ILE A 38 5.52 4.65 -0.92
C ILE A 38 4.85 5.96 -0.52
N GLY A 39 5.54 6.83 0.20
CA GLY A 39 5.01 8.12 0.65
C GLY A 39 4.57 9.02 -0.50
N ILE A 40 5.41 9.20 -1.52
CA ILE A 40 5.08 10.03 -2.69
C ILE A 40 3.96 9.41 -3.55
N SER A 41 3.75 8.09 -3.44
CA SER A 41 2.64 7.41 -4.13
C SER A 41 1.32 7.52 -3.36
N TRP A 42 1.36 7.36 -2.03
CA TRP A 42 0.16 7.28 -1.19
C TRP A 42 -0.37 8.65 -0.76
N PHE A 43 0.52 9.64 -0.58
CA PHE A 43 0.10 10.98 -0.18
C PHE A 43 -0.84 11.65 -1.20
N PRO A 44 -0.51 11.71 -2.52
CA PRO A 44 -1.43 12.29 -3.50
C PRO A 44 -2.75 11.52 -3.61
N LEU A 45 -2.70 10.19 -3.47
CA LEU A 45 -3.90 9.35 -3.48
C LEU A 45 -4.83 9.71 -2.31
N GLY A 46 -4.27 9.95 -1.12
CA GLY A 46 -5.02 10.43 0.03
C GLY A 46 -5.68 11.79 -0.23
N VAL A 47 -4.94 12.73 -0.82
CA VAL A 47 -5.46 14.06 -1.15
C VAL A 47 -6.66 13.97 -2.10
N VAL A 48 -6.59 13.12 -3.14
CA VAL A 48 -7.69 12.88 -4.08
C VAL A 48 -8.93 12.34 -3.36
N PHE A 49 -8.77 11.36 -2.46
CA PHE A 49 -9.89 10.81 -1.70
C PHE A 49 -10.49 11.81 -0.70
N THR A 50 -9.66 12.66 -0.08
CA THR A 50 -10.17 13.73 0.79
C THR A 50 -10.99 14.73 -0.01
N ALA A 51 -10.50 15.13 -1.19
CA ALA A 51 -11.21 16.04 -2.09
C ALA A 51 -12.53 15.46 -2.59
N SER A 52 -12.64 14.13 -2.71
CA SER A 52 -13.89 13.44 -3.06
C SER A 52 -14.87 13.30 -1.88
N GLY A 53 -14.59 13.90 -0.72
CA GLY A 53 -15.42 13.81 0.49
C GLY A 53 -15.27 12.52 1.29
N SER A 54 -14.31 11.64 0.93
CA SER A 54 -14.06 10.40 1.65
C SER A 54 -13.15 10.64 2.86
N SER A 55 -13.62 10.29 4.06
CA SER A 55 -12.84 10.36 5.29
C SER A 55 -11.60 9.46 5.28
N VAL A 56 -11.58 8.43 4.42
CA VAL A 56 -10.42 7.55 4.19
C VAL A 56 -9.23 8.33 3.64
N GLY A 57 -9.46 9.42 2.89
CA GLY A 57 -8.40 10.23 2.31
C GLY A 57 -7.48 10.88 3.35
N ILE A 58 -8.02 11.24 4.51
CA ILE A 58 -7.24 11.83 5.61
C ILE A 58 -6.23 10.80 6.13
N VAL A 59 -6.65 9.54 6.28
CA VAL A 59 -5.80 8.44 6.76
C VAL A 59 -4.67 8.18 5.76
N PHE A 60 -4.98 8.07 4.46
CA PHE A 60 -3.98 7.86 3.41
C PHE A 60 -3.00 9.04 3.31
N SER A 61 -3.47 10.27 3.45
CA SER A 61 -2.63 11.46 3.43
C SER A 61 -1.68 11.47 4.63
N ALA A 62 -2.17 11.20 5.84
CA ALA A 62 -1.35 11.18 7.04
C ALA A 62 -0.27 10.09 6.99
N ILE A 63 -0.64 8.88 6.59
CA ILE A 63 0.31 7.75 6.45
C ILE A 63 1.32 8.02 5.32
N GLY A 64 0.84 8.49 4.16
CA GLY A 64 1.68 8.82 3.02
C GLY A 64 2.70 9.91 3.36
N LEU A 65 2.25 10.97 4.05
CA LEU A 65 3.14 12.03 4.54
C LEU A 65 4.15 11.50 5.56
N GLY A 66 3.74 10.61 6.47
CA GLY A 66 4.64 9.96 7.42
C GLY A 66 5.75 9.16 6.74
N PHE A 67 5.42 8.36 5.73
CA PHE A 67 6.41 7.61 4.94
C PHE A 67 7.31 8.53 4.10
N LEU A 68 6.73 9.57 3.52
CA LEU A 68 7.48 10.57 2.75
C LEU A 68 8.51 11.28 3.64
N ALA A 69 8.09 11.75 4.82
CA ALA A 69 8.95 12.40 5.79
C ALA A 69 10.03 11.45 6.32
N ALA A 70 9.66 10.24 6.73
CA ALA A 70 10.61 9.24 7.24
C ALA A 70 11.67 8.87 6.19
N GLY A 71 11.26 8.70 4.93
CA GLY A 71 12.16 8.40 3.82
C GLY A 71 13.07 9.57 3.46
N LEU A 72 12.56 10.81 3.50
CA LEU A 72 13.32 12.01 3.17
C LEU A 72 14.31 12.41 4.28
N MET A 73 13.92 12.30 5.56
CA MET A 73 14.79 12.59 6.70
C MET A 73 15.99 11.64 6.80
N ASN A 74 15.85 10.42 6.27
CA ASN A 74 16.91 9.40 6.25
C ASN A 74 17.48 9.21 4.83
N ARG A 75 17.52 10.29 4.04
CA ARG A 75 18.04 10.27 2.67
C ARG A 75 19.50 9.83 2.58
N ASP A 76 20.28 10.11 3.61
CA ASP A 76 21.65 9.66 3.80
C ASP A 76 21.78 8.12 3.81
N LYS A 77 20.73 7.41 4.21
CA LYS A 77 20.70 5.93 4.31
C LYS A 77 20.07 5.27 3.09
N TRP A 78 19.90 5.99 1.99
CA TRP A 78 19.38 5.40 0.77
C TRP A 78 20.40 4.43 0.20
N GLU A 79 20.09 3.14 0.26
CA GLU A 79 20.86 2.10 -0.41
C GLU A 79 20.48 2.04 -1.90
N ASP A 80 21.44 1.66 -2.73
CA ASP A 80 21.16 1.34 -4.12
C ASP A 80 20.24 0.12 -4.21
N ALA A 81 19.39 0.12 -5.24
CA ALA A 81 18.46 -0.97 -5.47
C ALA A 81 19.24 -2.27 -5.70
N LYS A 82 19.06 -3.24 -4.81
CA LYS A 82 19.65 -4.57 -4.99
C LYS A 82 19.06 -5.20 -6.25
N PRO A 83 19.88 -5.82 -7.12
CA PRO A 83 19.38 -6.46 -8.32
C PRO A 83 18.34 -7.50 -7.94
N VAL A 84 17.14 -7.35 -8.49
CA VAL A 84 16.01 -8.25 -8.20
C VAL A 84 16.27 -9.58 -8.91
N SER A 85 16.28 -10.69 -8.17
CA SER A 85 16.38 -12.02 -8.79
C SER A 85 15.22 -12.30 -9.75
N ASP A 86 15.45 -13.06 -10.81
CA ASP A 86 14.41 -13.40 -11.80
C ASP A 86 13.17 -14.05 -11.16
N LYS A 87 13.38 -14.88 -10.13
CA LYS A 87 12.29 -15.52 -9.36
C LYS A 87 11.45 -14.50 -8.59
N GLN A 88 12.07 -13.48 -8.01
CA GLN A 88 11.35 -12.39 -7.34
C GLN A 88 10.63 -11.50 -8.34
N LYS A 89 11.29 -11.15 -9.45
CA LYS A 89 10.71 -10.34 -10.52
C LYS A 89 9.44 -11.00 -11.07
N LYS A 90 9.47 -12.32 -11.29
CA LYS A 90 8.30 -13.10 -11.72
C LYS A 90 7.16 -13.05 -10.69
N HIS A 91 7.46 -13.21 -9.39
CA HIS A 91 6.45 -13.08 -8.34
C HIS A 91 5.83 -11.67 -8.28
N SER A 92 6.65 -10.62 -8.35
CA SER A 92 6.16 -9.24 -8.36
C SER A 92 5.26 -8.95 -9.56
N ILE A 93 5.59 -9.46 -10.75
CA ILE A 93 4.75 -9.32 -11.93
C ILE A 93 3.42 -10.08 -11.76
N ILE A 94 3.45 -11.32 -11.25
CA ILE A 94 2.23 -12.09 -10.99
C ILE A 94 1.32 -11.34 -10.00
N LEU A 95 1.88 -10.82 -8.91
CA LEU A 95 1.12 -10.05 -7.93
C LEU A 95 0.53 -8.77 -8.52
N LEU A 96 1.29 -8.07 -9.37
CA LEU A 96 0.83 -6.86 -10.06
C LEU A 96 -0.32 -7.16 -11.03
N VAL A 97 -0.18 -8.21 -11.84
CA VAL A 97 -1.24 -8.64 -12.77
C VAL A 97 -2.49 -9.09 -12.01
N LEU A 98 -2.33 -9.89 -10.95
CA LEU A 98 -3.44 -10.33 -10.12
C LEU A 98 -4.17 -9.14 -9.48
N GLY A 99 -3.41 -8.19 -8.93
CA GLY A 99 -3.96 -6.95 -8.37
C GLY A 99 -4.73 -6.13 -9.40
N ALA A 100 -4.19 -5.98 -10.62
CA ALA A 100 -4.86 -5.28 -11.71
C ALA A 100 -6.16 -5.97 -12.14
N VAL A 101 -6.16 -7.30 -12.24
CA VAL A 101 -7.37 -8.09 -12.56
C VAL A 101 -8.45 -7.90 -11.50
N VAL A 102 -8.10 -8.01 -10.21
CA VAL A 102 -9.05 -7.78 -9.10
C VAL A 102 -9.61 -6.36 -9.13
N PHE A 103 -8.76 -5.36 -9.41
CA PHE A 103 -9.19 -3.97 -9.55
C PHE A 103 -10.19 -3.80 -10.70
N LEU A 104 -9.89 -4.34 -11.88
CA LEU A 104 -10.78 -4.27 -13.05
C LEU A 104 -12.13 -4.97 -12.80
N ILE A 105 -12.14 -6.14 -12.16
CA ILE A 105 -13.38 -6.84 -11.78
C ILE A 105 -14.21 -5.98 -10.81
N THR A 106 -13.56 -5.40 -9.80
CA THR A 106 -14.23 -4.54 -8.81
C THR A 106 -14.80 -3.29 -9.48
N LEU A 107 -14.05 -2.68 -10.39
CA LEU A 107 -14.50 -1.52 -11.16
C LEU A 107 -15.70 -1.87 -12.04
N LEU A 108 -15.65 -3.00 -12.77
CA LEU A 108 -16.77 -3.50 -13.57
C LEU A 108 -18.02 -3.73 -12.72
N ALA A 109 -17.88 -4.41 -11.58
CA ALA A 109 -19.00 -4.65 -10.66
C ALA A 109 -19.58 -3.34 -10.11
N TYR A 110 -18.73 -2.35 -9.81
CA TYR A 110 -19.18 -1.02 -9.39
C TYR A 110 -19.95 -0.30 -10.51
N VAL A 111 -19.44 -0.33 -11.75
CA VAL A 111 -20.06 0.30 -12.91
C VAL A 111 -21.42 -0.35 -13.23
N ILE A 112 -21.51 -1.68 -13.27
CA ILE A 112 -22.78 -2.40 -13.50
C ILE A 112 -23.81 -1.96 -12.44
N ARG A 113 -23.42 -1.97 -11.17
CA ARG A 113 -24.29 -1.54 -10.08
C ARG A 113 -24.73 -0.08 -10.19
N LEU A 114 -23.90 0.79 -10.75
CA LEU A 114 -24.23 2.20 -10.97
C LEU A 114 -25.29 2.39 -12.08
N PHE A 115 -25.29 1.53 -13.10
CA PHE A 115 -26.24 1.58 -14.22
C PHE A 115 -27.54 0.78 -13.99
N GLU A 116 -27.55 -0.18 -13.06
CA GLU A 116 -28.75 -0.91 -12.64
C GLU A 116 -29.57 -0.18 -11.54
N LEU A 117 -29.18 1.05 -11.18
CA LEU A 117 -29.83 1.96 -10.23
C LEU A 117 -30.65 3.01 -10.99
#